data_AF-A0A2V9KKY4-F1
#
_entry.id   AF-A0A2V9KKY4-F1
#
_cell.length_a   1.000
_cell.length_b   1.000
_cell.length_c   1.000
_cell.angle_alpha   90.00
_cell.angle_beta   90.00
_cell.angle_gamma   90.00
#
_symmetry.space_group_name_H-M   'P 1'
#
loop_
_entity.id
_entity.type
_entity.pdbx_description
1 polymer ?
#
loop_
_entity_poly.entity_id
_entity_poly.type
_entity_poly.pdbx_seq_one_letter_code
_entity_poly.pdbx_strand_id
1 'polypeptide(L)'
;MSSKLQDKDVPWPYNDFLFEIDRGDVSLSCAIAPAYRDVRLILKRGSDKLYELNATGVEDVKYEDRNGVEILEIILSAREQIRLKVKPRIEINHRANTEP
;
A
#
# COMPACT_ATOMS: atom_id res chain seq x y z
N MET A 1 -19.97 -23.46 -1.65
CA MET A 1 -18.54 -23.51 -2.03
C MET A 1 -17.75 -23.41 -0.74
N SER A 2 -17.12 -24.50 -0.32
CA SER A 2 -16.48 -24.59 1.01
C SER A 2 -15.04 -24.15 0.92
N SER A 3 -14.72 -23.01 1.53
CA SER A 3 -13.34 -22.52 1.67
C SER A 3 -12.64 -23.33 2.76
N LYS A 4 -11.61 -24.10 2.37
CA LYS A 4 -10.77 -24.87 3.29
C LYS A 4 -9.35 -24.33 3.26
N LEU A 5 -8.77 -24.27 4.46
CA LEU A 5 -7.34 -24.20 4.80
C LEU A 5 -6.73 -22.80 4.79
N GLN A 6 -6.81 -22.15 5.96
CA GLN A 6 -5.76 -21.23 6.42
C GLN A 6 -4.50 -22.07 6.65
N ASP A 7 -3.57 -21.98 5.72
CA ASP A 7 -2.24 -22.57 5.84
C ASP A 7 -1.36 -21.61 6.65
N LYS A 8 -0.77 -22.10 7.74
CA LYS A 8 -0.10 -21.29 8.77
C LYS A 8 1.26 -20.73 8.33
N ASP A 9 1.77 -21.17 7.19
CA ASP A 9 3.07 -20.78 6.64
C ASP A 9 2.99 -19.79 5.47
N VAL A 10 1.81 -19.25 5.16
CA VAL A 10 1.63 -18.28 4.07
C VAL A 10 1.72 -16.86 4.65
N PRO A 11 2.76 -16.07 4.32
CA PRO A 11 2.93 -14.73 4.88
C PRO A 11 1.88 -13.72 4.41
N TRP A 12 0.99 -14.12 3.49
CA TRP A 12 0.08 -13.22 2.79
C TRP A 12 -1.33 -13.83 2.63
N PRO A 13 -2.40 -13.09 2.94
CA PRO A 13 -3.75 -13.54 2.65
C PRO A 13 -3.96 -13.62 1.13
N TYR A 14 -4.63 -14.66 0.63
CA TYR A 14 -4.96 -14.81 -0.79
C TYR A 14 -5.99 -13.79 -1.33
N ASN A 15 -6.49 -12.90 -0.48
CA ASN A 15 -7.52 -11.94 -0.85
C ASN A 15 -6.88 -10.64 -1.33
N ASP A 16 -7.42 -10.10 -2.41
CA ASP A 16 -7.12 -8.73 -2.80
C ASP A 16 -7.72 -7.76 -1.75
N PHE A 17 -6.94 -6.76 -1.39
CA PHE A 17 -7.34 -5.71 -0.45
C PHE A 17 -7.53 -4.40 -1.20
N LEU A 18 -8.66 -3.74 -0.96
CA LEU A 18 -8.93 -2.40 -1.47
C LEU A 18 -9.22 -1.47 -0.29
N PHE A 19 -8.45 -0.37 -0.21
CA PHE A 19 -8.63 0.70 0.75
C PHE A 19 -8.95 1.99 0.00
N GLU A 20 -10.08 2.59 0.34
CA GLU A 20 -10.52 3.86 -0.24
C GLU A 20 -10.74 4.88 0.87
N ILE A 21 -10.21 6.08 0.65
CA ILE A 21 -10.33 7.20 1.59
C ILE A 21 -10.72 8.44 0.79
N ASP A 22 -11.86 9.02 1.14
CA ASP A 22 -12.34 10.28 0.61
C ASP A 22 -12.33 11.36 1.70
N ARG A 23 -11.73 12.53 1.38
CA ARG A 23 -11.65 13.69 2.27
C ARG A 23 -11.84 14.98 1.47
N GLY A 24 -13.09 15.40 1.37
CA GLY A 24 -13.45 16.59 0.59
C GLY A 24 -13.18 16.34 -0.89
N ASP A 25 -12.31 17.15 -1.49
CA ASP A 25 -11.91 17.00 -2.89
C ASP A 25 -10.75 16.00 -3.08
N VAL A 26 -10.11 15.51 -2.01
CA VAL A 26 -9.00 14.55 -2.09
C VAL A 26 -9.52 13.11 -1.94
N SER A 27 -9.13 12.23 -2.86
CA SER A 27 -9.41 10.78 -2.78
C SER A 27 -8.13 9.96 -2.91
N LEU A 28 -8.02 8.91 -2.10
CA LEU A 28 -6.93 7.93 -2.13
C LEU A 28 -7.52 6.53 -2.33
N SER A 29 -7.00 5.81 -3.31
CA SER A 29 -7.30 4.39 -3.54
C SER A 29 -6.00 3.60 -3.46
N CYS A 30 -5.98 2.56 -2.62
CA CYS A 30 -4.88 1.62 -2.48
C CYS A 30 -5.41 0.20 -2.69
N ALA A 31 -4.97 -0.46 -3.76
CA ALA A 31 -5.26 -1.86 -4.01
C ALA A 31 -3.99 -2.69 -3.84
N ILE A 32 -4.09 -3.79 -3.11
CA ILE A 32 -3.01 -4.75 -2.91
C ILE A 32 -3.54 -6.10 -3.37
N ALA A 33 -2.86 -6.71 -4.33
CA ALA A 33 -3.17 -8.05 -4.83
C ALA A 33 -2.03 -9.01 -4.45
N PRO A 34 -2.11 -9.65 -3.27
CA PRO A 34 -1.00 -10.41 -2.70
C PRO A 34 -0.51 -11.56 -3.58
N ALA A 35 -1.44 -12.26 -4.23
CA ALA A 35 -1.14 -13.40 -5.09
C ALA A 35 -0.21 -13.03 -6.27
N TYR A 36 -0.28 -11.77 -6.72
CA TYR A 36 0.52 -11.24 -7.81
C TYR A 36 1.66 -10.34 -7.33
N ARG A 37 1.72 -10.05 -6.02
CA ARG A 37 2.60 -9.04 -5.42
C ARG A 37 2.45 -7.68 -6.11
N ASP A 38 1.21 -7.33 -6.43
CA ASP A 38 0.90 -6.08 -7.08
C ASP A 38 0.35 -5.09 -6.06
N VAL A 39 0.78 -3.83 -6.17
CA VAL A 39 0.27 -2.72 -5.39
C VAL A 39 -0.03 -1.56 -6.31
N ARG A 40 -1.25 -1.05 -6.21
CA ARG A 40 -1.70 0.15 -6.90
C ARG A 40 -2.07 1.21 -5.88
N LEU A 41 -1.49 2.40 -6.01
CA LEU A 41 -1.81 3.55 -5.17
C LEU A 41 -2.13 4.75 -6.05
N ILE A 42 -3.31 5.34 -5.90
CA ILE A 42 -3.72 6.53 -6.64
C ILE A 42 -4.22 7.58 -5.66
N LEU A 43 -3.62 8.77 -5.70
CA LEU A 43 -4.11 9.96 -5.00
C LEU A 43 -4.63 10.96 -6.04
N LYS A 44 -5.83 11.49 -5.82
CA LYS A 44 -6.45 12.51 -6.65
C LYS A 44 -6.91 13.70 -5.83
N ARG A 45 -7.05 14.84 -6.50
CA ARG A 45 -7.84 15.98 -6.04
C ARG A 45 -8.85 16.34 -7.14
N GLY A 46 -10.13 16.10 -6.89
CA GLY A 46 -11.16 16.13 -7.92
C GLY A 46 -10.87 15.11 -9.03
N SER A 47 -10.80 15.59 -10.27
CA SER A 47 -10.39 14.79 -11.43
C SER A 47 -8.88 14.62 -11.57
N ASP A 48 -8.09 15.45 -10.88
CA ASP A 48 -6.66 15.54 -11.12
C ASP A 48 -5.92 14.46 -10.34
N LYS A 49 -5.15 13.63 -11.05
CA LYS A 49 -4.28 12.62 -10.44
C LYS A 49 -3.01 13.26 -9.94
N LEU A 50 -2.86 13.34 -8.62
CA LEU A 50 -1.70 13.94 -7.96
C LEU A 50 -0.54 12.97 -7.79
N TYR A 51 -0.84 11.69 -7.59
CA TYR A 51 0.14 10.62 -7.45
C TYR A 51 -0.41 9.31 -8.00
N GLU A 52 0.45 8.53 -8.63
CA GLU A 52 0.16 7.16 -9.04
C GLU A 52 1.38 6.27 -8.88
N LEU A 53 1.16 5.12 -8.25
CA LEU A 53 2.08 3.99 -8.22
C LEU A 53 1.34 2.78 -8.80
N ASN A 54 1.95 2.14 -9.79
CA ASN A 54 1.57 0.81 -10.26
C ASN A 54 2.82 -0.06 -10.12
N ALA A 55 2.94 -0.75 -8.99
CA ALA A 55 4.09 -1.60 -8.69
C ALA A 55 3.70 -3.06 -8.82
N THR A 56 4.54 -3.83 -9.50
CA THR A 56 4.39 -5.28 -9.67
C THR A 56 5.59 -5.97 -9.07
N GLY A 57 5.40 -7.14 -8.47
CA GLY A 57 6.51 -7.89 -7.87
C GLY A 57 7.12 -7.20 -6.65
N VAL A 58 6.32 -6.48 -5.85
CA VAL A 58 6.81 -5.86 -4.61
C VAL A 58 7.41 -6.93 -3.69
N GLU A 59 8.45 -6.58 -2.95
CA GLU A 59 9.10 -7.52 -2.04
C GLU A 59 8.21 -7.83 -0.84
N ASP A 60 7.57 -6.81 -0.27
CA ASP A 60 6.71 -6.96 0.90
C ASP A 60 5.80 -5.74 1.13
N VAL A 61 4.75 -5.91 1.94
CA VAL A 61 3.91 -4.82 2.44
C VAL A 61 3.68 -5.02 3.93
N LYS A 62 4.03 -4.01 4.71
CA LYS A 62 3.99 -4.04 6.18
C LYS A 62 3.02 -2.99 6.70
N TYR A 63 2.33 -3.35 7.76
CA TYR A 63 1.54 -2.42 8.55
C TYR A 63 2.27 -2.13 9.86
N GLU A 64 2.50 -0.85 10.15
CA GLU A 64 3.01 -0.38 11.44
C GLU A 64 1.98 0.52 12.12
N ASP A 65 1.76 0.33 13.42
CA ASP A 65 1.11 1.31 14.28
C ASP A 65 2.14 1.80 15.31
N ARG A 66 2.47 3.09 15.24
CA ARG A 66 3.37 3.75 16.20
C ARG A 66 2.64 4.88 16.89
N ASN A 67 2.29 4.68 18.17
CA ASN A 67 1.63 5.68 19.00
C ASN A 67 0.33 6.24 18.37
N GLY A 68 -0.47 5.37 17.73
CA GLY A 68 -1.73 5.76 17.07
C GLY A 68 -1.54 6.33 15.67
N VAL A 69 -0.33 6.25 15.12
CA VAL A 69 -0.03 6.59 13.73
C VAL A 69 0.11 5.31 12.93
N GLU A 70 -0.91 5.05 12.11
CA GLU A 70 -0.99 3.91 11.20
C GLU A 70 -0.21 4.22 9.92
N ILE A 71 0.75 3.35 9.57
CA ILE A 71 1.61 3.48 8.40
C ILE A 71 1.58 2.16 7.62
N LEU A 72 1.27 2.26 6.33
CA LEU A 72 1.46 1.17 5.37
C LEU A 72 2.80 1.38 4.66
N GLU A 73 3.72 0.46 4.83
CA GLU A 73 5.02 0.45 4.17
C GLU A 73 5.02 -0.58 3.05
N ILE A 74 5.25 -0.12 1.81
CA ILE A 74 5.34 -0.94 0.61
C ILE A 74 6.82 -1.00 0.23
N ILE A 75 7.42 -2.17 0.33
CA ILE A 75 8.84 -2.40 0.01
C ILE A 75 8.89 -2.81 -1.46
N LEU A 76 9.32 -1.88 -2.33
CA LEU A 76 9.39 -2.10 -3.77
C LEU A 76 10.61 -2.95 -4.14
N SER A 77 11.73 -2.68 -3.48
CA SER A 77 12.98 -3.45 -3.60
C SER A 77 13.86 -3.24 -2.37
N ALA A 78 14.98 -3.94 -2.30
CA ALA A 78 16.04 -3.69 -1.31
C ALA A 78 16.53 -2.22 -1.22
N ARG A 79 16.25 -1.38 -2.23
CA ARG A 79 16.68 0.03 -2.28
C ARG A 79 15.52 1.02 -2.23
N GLU A 80 14.28 0.59 -2.43
CA GLU A 80 13.14 1.50 -2.61
C GLU A 80 11.94 1.09 -1.77
N GLN A 81 11.37 2.07 -1.08
CA GLN A 81 10.16 1.88 -0.28
C GLN A 81 9.23 3.09 -0.33
N ILE A 82 7.92 2.83 -0.26
CA ILE A 82 6.87 3.82 -0.12
C ILE A 82 6.27 3.69 1.27
N ARG A 83 6.17 4.81 2.00
CA ARG A 83 5.44 4.87 3.27
C ARG A 83 4.20 5.73 3.09
N LEU A 84 3.04 5.09 3.21
CA LEU A 84 1.73 5.72 3.18
C LEU A 84 1.21 5.90 4.61
N LYS A 85 0.88 7.14 4.96
CA LYS A 85 0.16 7.49 6.19
C LYS A 85 -1.13 8.18 5.81
N VAL A 86 -2.22 7.84 6.49
CA VAL A 86 -3.54 8.41 6.17
C VAL A 86 -4.09 9.33 7.25
N LYS A 87 -3.60 9.24 8.49
CA LYS A 87 -4.02 10.09 9.61
C LYS A 87 -2.82 10.80 10.25
N PRO A 88 -2.97 12.06 10.71
CA PRO A 88 -4.16 12.90 10.59
C PRO A 88 -4.36 13.45 9.16
N ARG A 89 -3.35 13.39 8.30
CA ARG A 89 -3.39 13.80 6.89
C ARG A 89 -2.77 12.71 6.01
N ILE A 90 -3.13 12.70 4.73
CA ILE A 90 -2.55 11.79 3.75
C ILE A 90 -1.12 12.24 3.44
N GLU A 91 -0.15 11.36 3.65
CA GLU A 91 1.25 11.56 3.33
C GLU A 91 1.76 10.32 2.60
N ILE A 92 2.39 10.54 1.44
CA ILE A 92 3.08 9.50 0.68
C ILE A 92 4.55 9.91 0.64
N ASN A 93 5.42 9.10 1.25
CA ASN A 93 6.86 9.34 1.25
C ASN A 93 7.54 8.23 0.45
N HIS A 94 8.19 8.60 -0.65
CA HIS A 94 9.04 7.70 -1.42
C HIS A 94 10.49 7.86 -0.94
N ARG A 95 11.08 6.76 -0.46
CA ARG A 95 12.50 6.69 -0.11
C ARG A 95 13.21 5.77 -1.10
N ALA A 96 14.21 6.31 -1.78
CA ALA A 96 15.17 5.55 -2.57
C ALA A 96 16.54 5.70 -1.93
N ASN A 97 17.15 4.58 -1.53
CA ASN A 97 18.50 4.59 -1.00
C ASN A 97 19.47 4.71 -2.18
N THR A 98 20.01 5.91 -2.37
CA THR A 98 20.98 6.25 -3.41
C THR A 98 22.38 6.03 -2.87
N GLU A 99 22.69 4.80 -2.45
CA GLU A 99 24.09 4.38 -2.29
C GLU A 99 24.44 3.44 -3.47
N PRO A 100 25.54 3.73 -4.20
CA PRO A 100 25.90 3.01 -5.42
C PRO A 100 26.17 1.52 -5.18
#